data_AF-A0A7X4DP39-F1
#
_entry.id   AF-A0A7X4DP39-F1
#
_cell.length_a   1.000
_cell.length_b   1.000
_cell.length_c   1.000
_cell.angle_alpha   90.00
_cell.angle_beta   90.00
_cell.angle_gamma   90.00
#
_symmetry.space_group_name_H-M   'P 1'
#
loop_
_entity.id
_entity.type
_entity.pdbx_description
1 polymer ?
#
loop_
_entity_poly.entity_id
_entity_poly.type
_entity_poly.pdbx_seq_one_letter_code
_entity_poly.pdbx_strand_id
1 'polypeptide(L)'
;MNDDAALGQLARAHGVLASYRDMQGRERTASPDTLRALLAAISVAAENARLVRESLEALRADRRARRLPVEMIIESRKETTLTFGSFDSWRLRRDEAREVLACGRAADAIALPALASDVYALE
;
A
#
# COMPACT_ATOMS: atom_id res chain seq x y z
N MET A 1 -9.08 22.13 -15.07
CA MET A 1 -9.96 20.94 -14.89
C MET A 1 -9.18 19.63 -14.74
N ASN A 2 -8.10 19.37 -15.49
CA ASN A 2 -7.33 18.11 -15.36
C ASN A 2 -6.42 18.06 -14.10
N ASP A 3 -5.88 19.21 -13.68
CA ASP A 3 -4.91 19.26 -12.58
C ASP A 3 -5.55 18.97 -11.20
N ASP A 4 -6.77 19.45 -10.96
CA ASP A 4 -7.50 19.16 -9.72
C ASP A 4 -7.91 17.68 -9.64
N ALA A 5 -8.20 17.07 -10.80
CA ALA A 5 -8.47 15.64 -10.88
C ALA A 5 -7.21 14.81 -10.57
N ALA A 6 -6.04 15.22 -11.06
CA ALA A 6 -4.77 14.58 -10.73
C ALA A 6 -4.42 14.75 -9.24
N LEU A 7 -4.65 15.94 -8.68
CA LEU A 7 -4.44 16.21 -7.25
C LEU A 7 -5.36 15.33 -6.38
N GLY A 8 -6.63 15.20 -6.74
CA GLY A 8 -7.57 14.31 -6.05
C GLY A 8 -7.17 12.83 -6.16
N GLN A 9 -6.64 12.39 -7.30
CA GLN A 9 -6.13 11.03 -7.47
C GLN A 9 -4.91 10.77 -6.58
N LEU A 10 -3.96 11.71 -6.52
CA LEU A 10 -2.78 11.62 -5.66
C LEU A 10 -3.20 11.59 -4.18
N ALA A 11 -4.07 12.52 -3.75
CA ALA A 11 -4.62 12.56 -2.39
C ALA A 11 -5.25 11.22 -1.98
N ARG A 12 -6.16 10.70 -2.81
CA ARG A 12 -6.81 9.41 -2.56
C ARG A 12 -5.81 8.26 -2.47
N ALA A 13 -4.78 8.26 -3.31
CA ALA A 13 -3.78 7.20 -3.32
C ALA A 13 -2.92 7.16 -2.05
N HIS A 14 -2.88 8.25 -1.27
CA HIS A 14 -2.25 8.38 0.04
C HIS A 14 -3.25 8.38 1.21
N GLY A 15 -4.52 8.04 0.98
CA GLY A 15 -5.54 7.96 2.03
C GLY A 15 -6.11 9.32 2.48
N VAL A 16 -5.80 10.41 1.76
CA VAL A 16 -6.39 11.72 2.02
C VAL A 16 -7.73 11.82 1.30
N LEU A 17 -8.81 11.94 2.07
CA LEU A 17 -10.17 12.05 1.55
C LEU A 17 -10.47 13.49 1.09
N ALA A 18 -11.06 13.61 -0.10
CA ALA A 18 -11.47 14.90 -0.65
C ALA A 18 -12.79 15.41 -0.09
N SER A 19 -13.62 14.53 0.48
CA SER A 19 -14.84 14.91 1.19
C SER A 19 -15.11 14.03 2.40
N TYR A 20 -15.84 14.59 3.37
CA TYR A 20 -16.31 13.88 4.55
C TYR A 20 -17.65 14.46 5.01
N ARG A 21 -18.34 13.72 5.88
CA ARG A 21 -19.57 14.18 6.52
C ARG A 21 -19.23 14.74 7.90
N ASP A 22 -19.58 16.00 8.13
CA ASP A 22 -19.33 16.65 9.42
C ASP A 22 -20.29 16.15 10.52
N MET A 23 -20.06 16.61 11.75
CA MET A 23 -20.87 16.24 12.93
C MET A 23 -22.34 16.67 12.80
N GLN A 24 -22.68 17.58 11.89
CA GLN A 24 -24.05 18.01 11.60
C GLN A 24 -24.65 17.22 10.42
N GLY A 25 -23.95 16.21 9.91
CA GLY A 25 -24.41 15.39 8.80
C GLY A 25 -24.29 16.08 7.44
N ARG A 26 -23.56 17.19 7.32
CA ARG A 26 -23.36 17.91 6.05
C ARG A 26 -22.10 17.42 5.35
N GLU A 27 -22.15 17.29 4.03
CA GLU A 27 -20.94 16.99 3.25
C GLU A 27 -20.03 18.22 3.17
N ARG A 28 -18.75 17.99 3.42
CA ARG A 28 -17.68 18.98 3.31
C ARG A 28 -16.66 18.49 2.32
N THR A 29 -16.29 19.34 1.37
CA THR A 29 -15.24 19.08 0.39
C THR A 29 -14.01 19.90 0.74
N ALA A 30 -12.84 19.26 0.76
CA ALA A 30 -11.57 19.94 0.96
C ALA A 30 -11.21 20.80 -0.26
N SER A 31 -10.66 21.99 -0.03
CA SER A 31 -10.14 22.82 -1.12
C SER A 31 -8.85 22.20 -1.70
N PRO A 32 -8.46 22.55 -2.94
CA PRO A 32 -7.17 22.15 -3.49
C PRO A 32 -6.00 22.51 -2.58
N ASP A 33 -6.01 23.68 -1.96
CA ASP A 33 -4.95 24.13 -1.05
C ASP A 33 -4.86 23.24 0.20
N THR A 34 -6.00 22.85 0.77
CA THR A 34 -6.03 21.89 1.88
C THR A 34 -5.46 20.53 1.47
N LEU A 35 -5.80 20.03 0.27
CA LEU A 35 -5.24 18.77 -0.24
C LEU A 35 -3.72 18.85 -0.41
N ARG A 36 -3.20 19.95 -0.97
CA ARG A 36 -1.75 20.16 -1.11
C ARG A 36 -1.05 20.22 0.25
N ALA A 37 -1.63 20.94 1.21
CA ALA A 37 -1.07 21.04 2.57
C ALA A 37 -1.01 19.67 3.28
N LEU A 38 -2.07 18.86 3.16
CA LEU A 38 -2.10 17.51 3.75
C LEU A 38 -1.10 16.56 3.08
N LEU A 39 -0.96 16.63 1.76
CA LEU A 39 0.06 15.88 1.02
C LEU A 39 1.48 16.30 1.43
N ALA A 40 1.74 17.60 1.56
CA ALA A 40 3.03 18.11 2.01
C ALA A 40 3.36 17.65 3.45
N ALA A 41 2.36 17.59 4.33
CA ALA A 41 2.53 17.12 5.71
C ALA A 41 3.00 15.65 5.80
N ILE A 42 2.68 14.83 4.79
CA ILE A 42 3.16 13.44 4.66
C ILE A 42 4.33 13.31 3.66
N SER A 43 5.03 14.42 3.40
CA SER A 43 6.21 14.48 2.52
C SER A 43 5.95 14.06 1.07
N VAL A 44 4.74 14.30 0.56
CA VAL A 44 4.39 14.11 -0.86
C VAL A 44 4.45 15.46 -1.58
N ALA A 45 5.28 15.55 -2.62
CA ALA A 45 5.38 16.75 -3.46
C ALA A 45 4.07 16.99 -4.23
N ALA A 46 3.48 18.16 -4.04
CA ALA A 46 2.17 18.50 -4.58
C ALA A 46 1.96 20.03 -4.68
N GLU A 47 3.02 20.83 -4.70
CA GLU A 47 2.97 22.28 -4.61
C GLU A 47 2.41 22.93 -5.89
N ASN A 48 2.53 22.25 -7.02
CA ASN A 48 2.00 22.69 -8.31
C ASN A 48 1.59 21.50 -9.18
N ALA A 49 0.93 21.78 -10.30
CA ALA A 49 0.40 20.75 -11.20
C ALA A 49 1.46 19.81 -11.78
N ARG A 50 2.69 20.31 -12.03
CA ARG A 50 3.80 19.49 -12.53
C ARG A 50 4.20 18.44 -11.48
N LEU A 51 4.44 18.87 -10.25
CA LEU A 51 4.83 17.98 -9.15
C LEU A 51 3.75 16.94 -8.85
N VAL A 52 2.47 17.33 -8.87
CA VAL A 52 1.35 16.39 -8.71
C VAL A 52 1.41 15.25 -9.74
N ARG A 53 1.67 15.56 -11.01
CA ARG A 53 1.77 14.54 -12.06
C ARG A 53 2.99 13.65 -11.88
N GLU A 54 4.15 14.24 -11.59
CA GLU A 54 5.40 13.50 -11.34
C GLU A 54 5.26 12.55 -10.14
N SER A 55 4.69 13.00 -9.02
CA SER A 55 4.46 12.15 -7.84
C SER A 55 3.46 11.03 -8.12
N LEU A 56 2.40 11.31 -8.88
CA LEU A 56 1.42 10.29 -9.26
C LEU A 56 2.04 9.23 -10.19
N GLU A 57 2.89 9.64 -11.13
CA GLU A 57 3.63 8.74 -12.01
C GLU A 57 4.65 7.90 -11.25
N ALA A 58 5.40 8.51 -10.34
CA ALA A 58 6.36 7.83 -9.46
C ALA A 58 5.66 6.77 -8.60
N LEU A 59 4.53 7.11 -7.97
CA LEU A 59 3.72 6.18 -7.17
C LEU A 59 3.23 4.99 -8.01
N ARG A 60 2.78 5.25 -9.25
CA ARG A 60 2.34 4.20 -10.17
C ARG A 60 3.49 3.31 -10.63
N ALA A 61 4.66 3.89 -10.90
CA ALA A 61 5.85 3.15 -11.30
C ALA A 61 6.33 2.23 -10.17
N ASP A 62 6.40 2.76 -8.95
CA ASP A 62 6.76 2.03 -7.74
C ASP A 62 5.78 0.87 -7.45
N ARG A 63 4.46 1.11 -7.59
CA ARG A 63 3.45 0.04 -7.50
C ARG A 63 3.59 -1.04 -8.56
N ARG A 64 3.96 -0.69 -9.81
CA ARG A 64 4.19 -1.66 -10.88
C ARG A 64 5.50 -2.44 -10.72
N ALA A 65 6.50 -1.82 -10.11
CA ALA A 65 7.81 -2.45 -9.89
C ALA A 65 7.77 -3.47 -8.74
N ARG A 66 6.90 -3.28 -7.75
CA ARG A 66 6.71 -4.21 -6.63
C ARG A 66 6.07 -5.52 -7.09
N ARG A 67 6.77 -6.64 -6.84
CA ARG A 67 6.22 -8.00 -6.98
C ARG A 67 5.39 -8.44 -5.78
N LEU A 68 5.81 -8.05 -4.58
CA LEU A 68 5.13 -8.34 -3.33
C LEU A 68 4.73 -7.04 -2.61
N PRO A 69 3.67 -7.04 -1.79
CA PRO A 69 3.40 -5.96 -0.85
C PRO A 69 4.59 -5.72 0.09
N VAL A 70 4.69 -4.52 0.66
CA VAL A 70 5.73 -4.18 1.63
C VAL A 70 5.55 -4.97 2.93
N GLU A 71 4.31 -5.11 3.37
CA GLU A 71 3.94 -5.83 4.58
C GLU A 71 2.55 -6.45 4.40
N MET A 72 2.31 -7.54 5.11
CA MET A 72 1.04 -8.24 5.10
C MET A 72 0.68 -8.67 6.52
N ILE A 73 -0.57 -8.45 6.87
CA ILE A 73 -1.12 -8.88 8.16
C ILE A 73 -2.05 -10.05 7.87
N ILE A 74 -1.76 -11.20 8.48
CA ILE A 74 -2.59 -12.40 8.42
C ILE A 74 -3.18 -12.69 9.80
N GLU A 75 -4.22 -13.52 9.83
CA GLU A 75 -4.82 -13.96 11.09
C GLU A 75 -3.93 -14.99 11.78
N SER A 76 -3.68 -14.79 13.07
CA SER A 76 -2.87 -15.70 13.89
C SER A 76 -3.54 -17.07 14.01
N ARG A 77 -2.72 -18.12 13.95
CA ARG A 77 -3.08 -19.54 14.08
C ARG A 77 -4.09 -20.03 13.04
N LYS A 78 -4.11 -19.39 11.87
CA LYS A 78 -4.94 -19.78 10.74
C LYS A 78 -4.09 -19.94 9.48
N GLU A 79 -4.25 -21.07 8.81
CA GLU A 79 -3.64 -21.28 7.50
C GLU A 79 -4.14 -20.20 6.53
N THR A 80 -3.20 -19.60 5.82
CA THR A 80 -3.49 -18.46 4.93
C THR A 80 -2.90 -18.74 3.56
N THR A 81 -3.73 -18.62 2.53
CA THR A 81 -3.26 -18.66 1.14
C THR A 81 -3.16 -17.25 0.59
N LEU A 82 -1.99 -16.90 0.07
CA LEU A 82 -1.72 -15.60 -0.51
C LEU A 82 -1.51 -15.69 -2.02
N THR A 83 -2.02 -14.73 -2.79
CA THR A 83 -1.93 -14.71 -4.25
C THR A 83 -1.32 -13.40 -4.75
N PHE A 84 -0.12 -13.46 -5.35
CA PHE A 84 0.64 -12.29 -5.82
C PHE A 84 1.06 -12.37 -7.30
N GLY A 85 0.57 -13.37 -8.04
CA GLY A 85 1.10 -13.72 -9.36
C GLY A 85 2.26 -14.71 -9.25
N SER A 86 2.94 -14.97 -10.37
CA SER A 86 3.96 -16.02 -10.48
C SER A 86 5.29 -15.61 -9.82
N PHE A 87 5.81 -16.49 -8.96
CA PHE A 87 7.17 -16.41 -8.39
C PHE A 87 7.87 -17.78 -8.53
N ASP A 88 9.19 -17.76 -8.71
CA ASP A 88 9.98 -18.98 -8.96
C ASP A 88 10.09 -19.86 -7.72
N SER A 89 10.32 -19.23 -6.57
CA SER A 89 10.42 -19.88 -5.27
C SER A 89 10.09 -18.90 -4.17
N TRP A 90 9.65 -19.42 -3.02
CA TRP A 90 9.45 -18.62 -1.82
C TRP A 90 9.91 -19.34 -0.56
N ARG A 91 10.20 -18.56 0.47
CA ARG A 91 10.63 -19.01 1.78
C ARG A 91 10.05 -18.10 2.85
N LEU A 92 9.51 -18.72 3.89
CA LEU A 92 9.08 -18.04 5.10
C LEU A 92 10.09 -18.29 6.23
N ARG A 93 10.55 -17.23 6.87
CA ARG A 93 11.37 -17.26 8.08
C ARG A 93 10.72 -16.42 9.17
N ARG A 94 10.99 -16.76 10.43
CA ARG A 94 10.76 -15.82 11.53
C ARG A 94 11.88 -14.78 11.53
N ASP A 95 11.57 -13.50 11.65
CA ASP A 95 12.52 -12.42 11.36
C ASP A 95 13.85 -12.55 12.13
N GLU A 96 13.76 -12.84 13.42
CA GLU A 96 14.93 -12.99 14.30
C GLU A 96 15.60 -14.38 14.25
N ALA A 97 14.94 -15.39 13.66
CA ALA A 97 15.43 -16.77 13.65
C ALA A 97 15.98 -17.16 12.28
N ARG A 98 17.11 -17.88 12.25
CA ARG A 98 17.65 -18.38 10.98
C ARG A 98 16.87 -19.55 10.40
N GLU A 99 15.82 -20.01 11.09
CA GLU A 99 15.01 -21.15 10.75
C GLU A 99 13.99 -20.84 9.65
N VAL A 100 13.94 -21.73 8.66
CA VAL A 100 12.92 -21.69 7.60
C VAL A 100 11.71 -22.47 8.07
N LEU A 101 10.56 -21.80 8.15
CA LEU A 101 9.32 -22.38 8.64
C LEU A 101 8.49 -23.03 7.53
N ALA A 102 8.57 -22.48 6.32
CA ALA A 102 7.90 -23.01 5.14
C ALA A 102 8.62 -22.56 3.87
N CYS A 103 8.49 -23.32 2.78
CA CYS A 103 8.99 -22.93 1.47
C CYS A 103 8.17 -23.60 0.35
N GLY A 104 8.28 -23.07 -0.86
CA GLY A 104 7.65 -23.63 -2.03
C GLY A 104 8.28 -23.12 -3.33
N ARG A 105 7.82 -23.68 -4.46
CA ARG A 105 8.30 -23.36 -5.81
C ARG A 105 7.13 -23.14 -6.76
N ALA A 106 7.35 -22.28 -7.75
CA ALA A 106 6.55 -22.11 -8.97
C ALA A 106 5.05 -22.27 -8.73
N ALA A 107 4.49 -21.38 -7.91
CA ALA A 107 3.08 -21.40 -7.58
C ALA A 107 2.47 -20.02 -7.83
N ASP A 108 1.21 -19.99 -8.24
CA ASP A 108 0.41 -18.76 -8.28
C ASP A 108 -0.08 -18.36 -6.88
N ALA A 109 0.21 -19.21 -5.88
CA ALA A 109 -0.24 -19.08 -4.50
C ALA A 109 0.82 -19.54 -3.48
N ILE A 110 0.92 -18.82 -2.36
CA ILE A 110 1.76 -19.14 -1.20
C ILE A 110 0.85 -19.66 -0.10
N ALA A 111 0.99 -20.93 0.26
CA ALA A 111 0.29 -21.52 1.39
C ALA A 111 1.13 -21.36 2.66
N LEU A 112 0.70 -20.47 3.57
CA LEU A 112 1.32 -20.25 4.86
C LEU A 112 0.68 -21.17 5.91
N PRO A 113 1.49 -21.81 6.78
CA PRO A 113 0.97 -22.60 7.88
C PRO A 113 0.27 -21.70 8.93
N ALA A 114 -0.37 -22.30 9.92
CA ALA A 114 -0.96 -21.58 11.05
C ALA A 114 0.13 -20.94 11.94
N LEU A 115 0.57 -19.73 11.57
CA LEU A 115 1.63 -18.99 12.27
C LEU A 115 1.15 -18.42 13.61
N ALA A 116 2.04 -18.34 14.60
CA ALA A 116 1.76 -17.59 15.83
C ALA A 116 1.77 -16.08 15.55
N SER A 117 1.30 -15.27 16.50
CA SER A 117 1.40 -13.81 16.39
C SER A 117 2.87 -13.39 16.52
N ASP A 118 3.47 -12.99 15.40
CA ASP A 118 4.86 -12.56 15.33
C ASP A 118 5.17 -11.88 13.99
N VAL A 119 6.41 -11.44 13.80
CA VAL A 119 6.96 -10.90 12.56
C VAL A 119 7.73 -11.99 11.80
N TYR A 120 7.40 -12.13 10.51
CA TYR A 120 7.98 -13.10 9.60
C TYR A 120 8.48 -12.41 8.34
N ALA A 121 9.60 -12.89 7.80
CA ALA A 121 10.15 -12.49 6.52
C ALA A 121 9.71 -13.48 5.43
N LEU A 122 9.13 -12.96 4.36
CA LEU A 122 8.79 -13.70 3.15
C LEU A 122 9.72 -13.27 2.01
N GLU A 123 10.46 -14.23 1.46
CA GLU A 123 11.48 -14.04 0.42
C GLU A 123 11.21 -14.94 -0.78
#